data_AF-A3YA50-F1
#
_entry.id   AF-A3YA50-F1
#
_cell.length_a   1.000
_cell.length_b   1.000
_cell.length_c   1.000
_cell.angle_alpha   90.00
_cell.angle_beta   90.00
_cell.angle_gamma   90.00
#
_symmetry.space_group_name_H-M   'P 1'
#
loop_
_entity.id
_entity.type
_entity.pdbx_description
1 polymer ?
#
loop_
_entity_poly.entity_id
_entity_poly.type
_entity_poly.pdbx_seq_one_letter_code
_entity_poly.pdbx_strand_id
1 'polypeptide(L)'
;MFGDNPAARLLEILEEGKDFSDHIESKTVWRKILNLKDESDTILLSRLGKIMQLPEQIKSILLQDFPNQTSSTQHWEERVLSAFLNQDINQNWKGFYKYIDDHTIAYLRLNADLLQTKSPTKKIDSSKIIELKKKVSEILEELIDTEIDPEFKIYMIRCLNKLILTIDEYRISGASPILDTVESVYGHAFVDENYRKVLSESEIGSKIITVMSFVADSMTTAIGVPQLSGSISSLLELYNG
;
A
#
# COMPACT_ATOMS: atom_id res chain seq x y z
N MET A 1 -2.31 -0.16 -18.71
CA MET A 1 -1.83 -0.66 -17.41
C MET A 1 -1.66 0.58 -16.55
N PHE A 2 -2.61 0.83 -15.65
CA PHE A 2 -2.58 2.01 -14.81
C PHE A 2 -1.52 1.81 -13.71
N GLY A 3 -0.75 2.84 -13.40
CA GLY A 3 0.34 2.78 -12.45
C GLY A 3 -0.11 2.64 -10.99
N ASP A 4 0.82 2.83 -10.05
CA ASP A 4 0.46 3.10 -8.67
C ASP A 4 -0.19 4.49 -8.52
N ASN A 5 -1.46 4.59 -8.95
CA ASN A 5 -2.32 5.73 -8.67
C ASN A 5 -3.61 5.24 -7.97
N PRO A 6 -4.19 6.03 -7.05
CA PRO A 6 -5.27 5.56 -6.21
C PRO A 6 -6.58 5.32 -6.98
N ALA A 7 -6.84 6.08 -8.06
CA ALA A 7 -8.02 5.91 -8.90
C ALA A 7 -7.98 4.58 -9.66
N ALA A 8 -6.81 4.21 -10.17
CA ALA A 8 -6.56 2.94 -10.80
C ALA A 8 -6.74 1.76 -9.84
N ARG A 9 -6.21 1.87 -8.62
CA ARG A 9 -6.40 0.84 -7.58
C ARG A 9 -7.88 0.63 -7.26
N LEU A 10 -8.63 1.71 -7.07
CA LEU A 10 -10.08 1.62 -6.86
C LEU A 10 -10.80 1.02 -8.08
N LEU A 11 -10.42 1.44 -9.29
CA LEU A 11 -11.00 0.92 -10.53
C LEU A 11 -10.81 -0.59 -10.64
N GLU A 12 -9.59 -1.09 -10.44
CA GLU A 12 -9.31 -2.54 -10.49
C GLU A 12 -10.13 -3.32 -9.46
N ILE A 13 -10.35 -2.76 -8.27
CA ILE A 13 -11.18 -3.38 -7.22
C ILE A 13 -12.65 -3.45 -7.65
N LEU A 14 -13.19 -2.36 -8.20
CA LEU A 14 -14.58 -2.30 -8.64
C LEU A 14 -14.85 -3.15 -9.89
N GLU A 15 -13.89 -3.20 -10.82
CA GLU A 15 -13.94 -4.05 -12.01
C GLU A 15 -13.91 -5.53 -11.64
N GLU A 16 -13.05 -5.96 -10.73
CA GLU A 16 -13.07 -7.34 -10.24
C GLU A 16 -14.40 -7.69 -9.55
N GLY A 17 -14.97 -6.72 -8.83
CA GLY A 17 -16.30 -6.84 -8.23
C GLY A 17 -17.44 -7.07 -9.23
N LYS A 18 -17.29 -6.58 -10.47
CA LYS A 18 -18.30 -6.71 -11.54
C LYS A 18 -18.51 -8.16 -11.99
N ASP A 19 -17.47 -8.98 -11.89
CA ASP A 19 -17.49 -10.35 -12.41
C ASP A 19 -18.16 -11.34 -11.44
N PHE A 20 -18.53 -10.89 -10.24
CA PHE A 20 -19.24 -11.71 -9.27
C PHE A 20 -20.75 -11.64 -9.45
N SER A 21 -21.41 -12.77 -9.19
CA SER A 21 -22.87 -12.83 -9.16
C SER A 21 -23.44 -12.01 -8.01
N ASP A 22 -24.50 -11.24 -8.31
CA ASP A 22 -25.32 -10.46 -7.37
C ASP A 22 -25.79 -11.24 -6.13
N HIS A 23 -25.92 -12.56 -6.24
CA HIS A 23 -26.47 -13.44 -5.20
C HIS A 23 -25.42 -14.04 -4.26
N ILE A 24 -24.14 -13.78 -4.49
CA ILE A 24 -23.07 -14.22 -3.57
C ILE A 24 -23.07 -13.28 -2.36
N GLU A 25 -22.79 -13.81 -1.17
CA GLU A 25 -22.58 -12.99 0.03
C GLU A 25 -21.43 -11.99 -0.18
N SER A 26 -21.66 -10.72 0.15
CA SER A 26 -20.69 -9.63 -0.04
C SER A 26 -19.37 -9.89 0.68
N LYS A 27 -19.41 -10.48 1.88
CA LYS A 27 -18.24 -10.89 2.65
C LYS A 27 -17.38 -11.89 1.86
N THR A 28 -18.02 -12.88 1.24
CA THR A 28 -17.34 -13.87 0.40
C THR A 28 -16.71 -13.21 -0.83
N VAL A 29 -17.39 -12.26 -1.47
CA VAL A 29 -16.84 -11.50 -2.61
C VAL A 29 -15.63 -10.68 -2.17
N TRP A 30 -15.75 -9.91 -1.08
CA TRP A 30 -14.64 -9.10 -0.58
C TRP A 30 -13.42 -9.92 -0.17
N ARG A 31 -13.62 -11.08 0.45
CA ARG A 31 -12.50 -11.98 0.79
C ARG A 31 -11.77 -12.45 -0.46
N LYS A 32 -12.48 -12.74 -1.56
CA LYS A 32 -11.85 -13.09 -2.84
C LYS A 32 -11.09 -11.93 -3.45
N ILE A 33 -11.72 -10.75 -3.56
CA ILE A 33 -11.06 -9.53 -4.08
C ILE A 33 -9.80 -9.22 -3.28
N LEU A 34 -9.87 -9.29 -1.95
CA LEU A 34 -8.74 -8.96 -1.09
C LEU A 34 -7.75 -10.11 -0.89
N ASN A 35 -7.93 -11.24 -1.59
CA ASN A 35 -7.15 -12.46 -1.46
C ASN A 35 -6.97 -12.92 0.00
N LEU A 36 -8.05 -12.84 0.77
CA LEU A 36 -8.15 -13.30 2.14
C LEU A 36 -8.67 -14.75 2.15
N LYS A 37 -7.83 -15.67 2.61
CA LYS A 37 -8.17 -17.09 2.77
C LYS A 37 -8.71 -17.31 4.18
N ASP A 38 -7.80 -17.46 5.14
CA ASP A 38 -8.10 -17.87 6.52
C ASP A 38 -7.96 -16.72 7.53
N GLU A 39 -7.76 -15.48 7.05
CA GLU A 39 -7.62 -14.30 7.89
C GLU A 39 -8.91 -13.94 8.65
N SER A 40 -8.78 -13.33 9.82
CA SER A 40 -9.94 -12.94 10.62
C SER A 40 -10.79 -11.86 9.94
N ASP A 41 -12.06 -11.76 10.33
CA ASP A 41 -12.95 -10.70 9.85
C ASP A 41 -12.47 -9.30 10.23
N THR A 42 -11.67 -9.17 11.28
CA THR A 42 -11.03 -7.89 11.64
C THR A 42 -10.09 -7.40 10.54
N ILE A 43 -9.34 -8.31 9.89
CA ILE A 43 -8.49 -7.96 8.75
C ILE A 43 -9.32 -7.54 7.55
N LEU A 44 -10.42 -8.25 7.28
CA LEU A 44 -11.37 -7.87 6.23
C LEU A 44 -11.89 -6.45 6.46
N LEU A 45 -12.43 -6.16 7.64
CA LEU A 45 -12.99 -4.85 7.97
C LEU A 45 -11.93 -3.74 7.92
N SER A 46 -10.71 -4.01 8.38
CA SER A 46 -9.59 -3.06 8.29
C SER A 46 -9.26 -2.72 6.83
N ARG A 47 -9.17 -3.72 5.96
CA ARG A 47 -8.91 -3.51 4.52
C ARG A 47 -10.07 -2.81 3.82
N LEU A 48 -11.32 -3.13 4.16
CA LEU A 48 -12.48 -2.40 3.66
C LEU A 48 -12.43 -0.93 4.05
N GLY A 49 -12.07 -0.62 5.30
CA GLY A 49 -11.87 0.75 5.76
C GLY A 49 -10.82 1.51 4.95
N LYS A 50 -9.75 0.84 4.50
CA LYS A 50 -8.73 1.45 3.62
C LYS A 50 -9.25 1.70 2.20
N ILE A 51 -10.03 0.78 1.64
CA ILE A 51 -10.68 1.00 0.33
C ILE A 51 -11.68 2.17 0.42
N MET A 52 -12.42 2.27 1.52
CA MET A 52 -13.34 3.38 1.79
C MET A 52 -12.67 4.75 1.86
N GLN A 53 -11.35 4.81 2.12
CA GLN A 53 -10.58 6.06 2.09
C GLN A 53 -10.15 6.46 0.67
N LEU A 54 -10.11 5.53 -0.29
CA LEU A 54 -9.67 5.82 -1.65
C LEU A 54 -10.48 6.93 -2.33
N PRO A 55 -11.83 6.97 -2.26
CA PRO A 55 -12.61 8.05 -2.87
C PRO A 55 -12.17 9.45 -2.45
N GLU A 56 -11.95 9.65 -1.15
CA GLU A 56 -11.51 10.94 -0.59
C GLU A 56 -10.07 11.29 -1.04
N GLN A 57 -9.16 10.31 -1.00
CA GLN A 57 -7.79 10.50 -1.48
C GLN A 57 -7.75 10.90 -2.96
N ILE A 58 -8.52 10.21 -3.80
CA ILE A 58 -8.59 10.48 -5.24
C ILE A 58 -9.16 11.88 -5.48
N LYS A 59 -10.26 12.23 -4.81
CA LYS A 59 -10.89 13.55 -4.93
C LYS A 59 -9.91 14.67 -4.57
N SER A 60 -9.17 14.52 -3.46
CA SER A 60 -8.18 15.49 -3.02
C SER A 60 -7.11 15.74 -4.08
N ILE A 61 -6.50 14.67 -4.61
CA ILE A 61 -5.46 14.77 -5.65
C ILE A 61 -6.02 15.37 -6.94
N LEU A 62 -7.20 14.91 -7.39
CA LEU A 62 -7.83 15.41 -8.61
C LEU A 62 -8.16 16.90 -8.53
N LEU A 63 -8.74 17.37 -7.42
CA LEU A 63 -9.11 18.79 -7.29
C LEU A 63 -7.88 19.69 -7.14
N GLN A 64 -6.78 19.16 -6.60
CA GLN A 64 -5.49 19.86 -6.54
C GLN A 64 -4.88 20.03 -7.94
N ASP A 65 -4.81 18.96 -8.73
CA ASP A 65 -4.12 18.96 -10.02
C ASP A 65 -5.01 19.38 -11.21
N PHE A 66 -6.32 19.19 -11.08
CA PHE A 66 -7.34 19.40 -12.13
C PHE A 66 -8.65 19.99 -11.56
N PRO A 67 -8.63 21.24 -11.07
CA PRO A 67 -9.77 21.86 -10.37
C PRO A 67 -11.07 21.96 -11.21
N ASN A 68 -10.99 21.81 -12.53
CA ASN A 68 -12.16 21.86 -13.43
C ASN A 68 -12.90 20.52 -13.55
N GLN A 69 -12.41 19.43 -12.95
CA GLN A 69 -13.00 18.08 -13.07
C GLN A 69 -14.09 17.75 -12.02
N THR A 70 -14.51 18.73 -11.22
CA THR A 70 -15.38 18.56 -10.05
C THR A 70 -16.63 17.72 -10.30
N SER A 71 -17.34 17.95 -11.40
CA SER A 71 -18.60 17.25 -11.70
C SER A 71 -18.41 15.76 -11.99
N SER A 72 -17.36 15.42 -12.75
CA SER A 72 -17.02 14.03 -13.06
C SER A 72 -16.55 13.28 -11.80
N THR A 73 -15.78 13.95 -10.94
CA THR A 73 -15.30 13.41 -9.67
C THR A 73 -16.43 13.14 -8.70
N GLN A 74 -17.33 14.12 -8.53
CA GLN A 74 -18.41 14.04 -7.56
C GLN A 74 -19.36 12.86 -7.83
N HIS A 75 -19.68 12.60 -9.10
CA HIS A 75 -20.62 11.52 -9.45
C HIS A 75 -20.14 10.14 -9.00
N TRP A 76 -18.95 9.70 -9.45
CA TRP A 76 -18.48 8.36 -9.09
C TRP A 76 -18.14 8.27 -7.59
N GLU A 77 -17.65 9.35 -6.98
CA GLU A 77 -17.33 9.42 -5.55
C GLU A 77 -18.58 9.17 -4.69
N GLU A 78 -19.67 9.91 -4.94
CA GLU A 78 -20.93 9.75 -4.20
C GLU A 78 -21.51 8.33 -4.36
N ARG A 79 -21.40 7.75 -5.55
CA ARG A 79 -21.88 6.40 -5.86
C ARG A 79 -21.08 5.34 -5.11
N VAL A 80 -19.74 5.43 -5.13
CA VAL A 80 -18.86 4.53 -4.40
C VAL A 80 -19.05 4.67 -2.89
N LEU A 81 -19.11 5.89 -2.35
CA LEU A 81 -19.38 6.12 -0.92
C LEU A 81 -20.76 5.56 -0.53
N SER A 82 -21.78 5.75 -1.36
CA SER A 82 -23.11 5.17 -1.13
C SER A 82 -23.06 3.65 -1.11
N ALA A 83 -22.28 3.01 -2.00
CA ALA A 83 -22.07 1.57 -2.01
C ALA A 83 -21.49 1.09 -0.67
N PHE A 84 -20.44 1.78 -0.18
CA PHE A 84 -19.80 1.41 1.07
C PHE A 84 -20.66 1.66 2.32
N LEU A 85 -21.41 2.77 2.36
CA LEU A 85 -22.24 3.14 3.51
C LEU A 85 -23.53 2.32 3.63
N ASN A 86 -24.04 1.80 2.52
CA ASN A 86 -25.31 1.06 2.48
C ASN A 86 -25.13 -0.46 2.31
N GLN A 87 -23.90 -0.96 2.21
CA GLN A 87 -23.68 -2.41 2.17
C GLN A 87 -23.93 -3.02 3.54
N ASP A 88 -24.46 -4.24 3.53
CA ASP A 88 -24.32 -5.19 4.64
C ASP A 88 -23.46 -6.34 4.12
N ILE A 89 -22.29 -6.53 4.73
CA ILE A 89 -21.33 -7.53 4.27
C ILE A 89 -21.89 -8.97 4.38
N ASN A 90 -22.86 -9.21 5.25
CA ASN A 90 -23.49 -10.53 5.41
C ASN A 90 -24.68 -10.73 4.46
N GLN A 91 -24.98 -9.74 3.61
CA GLN A 91 -26.02 -9.80 2.59
C GLN A 91 -25.43 -9.99 1.19
N ASN A 92 -26.32 -10.21 0.23
CA ASN A 92 -26.00 -10.37 -1.18
C ASN A 92 -25.20 -9.19 -1.75
N TRP A 93 -24.23 -9.50 -2.62
CA TRP A 93 -23.31 -8.57 -3.29
C TRP A 93 -24.03 -7.44 -4.01
N LYS A 94 -25.24 -7.73 -4.52
CA LYS A 94 -26.15 -6.73 -5.08
C LYS A 94 -26.34 -5.49 -4.20
N GLY A 95 -26.29 -5.64 -2.87
CA GLY A 95 -26.40 -4.53 -1.92
C GLY A 95 -25.31 -3.47 -2.10
N PHE A 96 -24.09 -3.90 -2.41
CA PHE A 96 -22.97 -3.02 -2.76
C PHE A 96 -23.03 -2.62 -4.25
N TYR A 97 -23.11 -3.61 -5.14
CA TYR A 97 -22.87 -3.38 -6.56
C TYR A 97 -23.98 -2.60 -7.27
N LYS A 98 -25.22 -2.57 -6.74
CA LYS A 98 -26.33 -1.77 -7.30
C LYS A 98 -26.03 -0.26 -7.39
N TYR A 99 -25.05 0.23 -6.62
CA TYR A 99 -24.61 1.62 -6.66
C TYR A 99 -23.50 1.89 -7.68
N ILE A 100 -22.88 0.85 -8.24
CA ILE A 100 -21.76 0.97 -9.18
C ILE A 100 -22.31 0.79 -10.60
N ASP A 101 -22.62 1.90 -11.25
CA ASP A 101 -23.10 1.89 -12.66
C ASP A 101 -21.95 2.06 -13.66
N ASP A 102 -22.26 1.90 -14.95
CA ASP A 102 -21.26 2.02 -16.01
C ASP A 102 -20.66 3.44 -16.09
N HIS A 103 -21.39 4.49 -15.69
CA HIS A 103 -20.86 5.87 -15.64
C HIS A 103 -19.85 6.03 -14.51
N THR A 104 -20.10 5.41 -13.35
CA THR A 104 -19.18 5.36 -12.21
C THR A 104 -17.84 4.77 -12.66
N ILE A 105 -17.86 3.62 -13.34
CA ILE A 105 -16.64 2.97 -13.86
C ILE A 105 -15.98 3.82 -14.95
N ALA A 106 -16.75 4.38 -15.88
CA ALA A 106 -16.20 5.18 -16.98
C ALA A 106 -15.51 6.46 -16.48
N TYR A 107 -16.14 7.22 -15.57
CA TYR A 107 -15.55 8.44 -15.02
C TYR A 107 -14.36 8.15 -14.11
N LEU A 108 -14.40 7.09 -13.31
CA LEU A 108 -13.24 6.68 -12.52
C LEU A 108 -12.07 6.28 -13.42
N ARG A 109 -12.32 5.58 -14.53
CA ARG A 109 -11.29 5.25 -15.52
C ARG A 109 -10.67 6.49 -16.16
N LEU A 110 -11.49 7.45 -16.58
CA LEU A 110 -10.99 8.73 -17.13
C LEU A 110 -10.15 9.49 -16.10
N ASN A 111 -10.57 9.50 -14.84
CA ASN A 111 -9.80 10.13 -13.76
C ASN A 111 -8.48 9.38 -13.47
N ALA A 112 -8.47 8.06 -13.56
CA ALA A 112 -7.25 7.26 -13.47
C ALA A 112 -6.27 7.56 -14.60
N ASP A 113 -6.75 7.67 -15.85
CA ASP A 113 -5.96 8.10 -17.00
C ASP A 113 -5.43 9.53 -16.79
N LEU A 114 -6.26 10.44 -16.29
CA LEU A 114 -5.91 11.84 -16.09
C LEU A 114 -4.80 11.98 -15.03
N LEU A 115 -4.92 11.31 -13.88
CA LEU A 115 -3.87 11.29 -12.85
C LEU A 115 -2.56 10.71 -13.40
N GLN A 116 -2.65 9.67 -14.23
CA GLN A 116 -1.49 9.04 -14.87
C GLN A 116 -0.72 10.03 -15.77
N THR A 117 -1.38 11.04 -16.35
CA THR A 117 -0.69 12.07 -17.15
C THR A 117 0.21 13.00 -16.34
N LYS A 118 -0.11 13.20 -15.05
CA LYS A 118 0.67 14.07 -14.13
C LYS A 118 1.74 13.29 -13.39
N SER A 119 1.41 12.06 -13.00
CA SER A 119 2.32 11.16 -12.28
C SER A 119 2.36 9.83 -13.01
N PRO A 120 3.32 9.63 -13.93
CA PRO A 120 3.43 8.43 -14.73
C PRO A 120 4.02 7.28 -13.89
N THR A 121 3.27 6.80 -12.92
CA THR A 121 3.65 5.66 -12.08
C THR A 121 3.49 4.34 -12.85
N LYS A 122 4.17 3.31 -12.40
CA LYS A 122 4.09 1.94 -12.90
C LYS A 122 3.56 1.04 -11.79
N LYS A 123 2.78 0.04 -12.18
CA LYS A 123 2.34 -1.01 -11.28
C LYS A 123 3.52 -1.96 -11.01
N ILE A 124 3.69 -2.35 -9.76
CA ILE A 124 4.64 -3.40 -9.40
C ILE A 124 3.99 -4.76 -9.67
N ASP A 125 4.73 -5.64 -10.35
CA ASP A 125 4.27 -7.00 -10.64
C ASP A 125 4.02 -7.79 -9.35
N SER A 126 2.99 -8.64 -9.36
CA SER A 126 2.61 -9.45 -8.20
C SER A 126 3.75 -10.37 -7.73
N SER A 127 4.54 -10.91 -8.66
CA SER A 127 5.74 -11.70 -8.34
C SER A 127 6.76 -10.89 -7.54
N LYS A 128 6.92 -9.60 -7.86
CA LYS A 128 7.83 -8.71 -7.15
C LYS A 128 7.31 -8.36 -5.75
N ILE A 129 6.00 -8.14 -5.60
CA ILE A 129 5.36 -7.96 -4.29
C ILE A 129 5.57 -9.20 -3.39
N ILE A 130 5.40 -10.40 -3.96
CA ILE A 130 5.65 -11.66 -3.25
C ILE A 130 7.13 -11.79 -2.85
N GLU A 131 8.06 -11.44 -3.75
CA GLU A 131 9.51 -11.44 -3.47
C GLU A 131 9.85 -10.47 -2.32
N LEU A 132 9.32 -9.26 -2.35
CA LEU A 132 9.51 -8.25 -1.31
C LEU A 132 9.04 -8.76 0.05
N LYS A 133 7.80 -9.26 0.11
CA LYS A 133 7.24 -9.83 1.34
C LYS A 133 8.14 -10.94 1.89
N LYS A 134 8.54 -11.88 1.02
CA LYS A 134 9.39 -13.01 1.40
C LYS A 134 10.69 -12.55 2.05
N LYS A 135 11.42 -11.62 1.41
CA LYS A 135 12.69 -11.10 1.94
C LYS A 135 12.52 -10.41 3.30
N VAL A 136 11.44 -9.65 3.48
CA VAL A 136 11.14 -8.97 4.76
C VAL A 136 10.74 -9.99 5.84
N SER A 137 9.99 -11.04 5.50
CA SER A 137 9.66 -12.11 6.43
C SER A 137 10.90 -12.92 6.86
N GLU A 138 11.78 -13.26 5.93
CA GLU A 138 13.03 -13.99 6.21
C GLU A 138 13.92 -13.21 7.18
N ILE A 139 14.11 -11.89 6.98
CA ILE A 139 14.94 -11.08 7.88
C ILE A 139 14.28 -10.87 9.25
N LEU A 140 12.94 -10.85 9.32
CA LEU A 140 12.21 -10.80 10.59
C LEU A 140 12.42 -12.07 11.41
N GLU A 141 12.32 -13.24 10.78
CA GLU A 141 12.56 -14.53 11.42
C GLU A 141 14.00 -14.60 11.95
N GLU A 142 14.98 -14.22 11.13
CA GLU A 142 16.39 -14.17 11.54
C GLU A 142 16.62 -13.21 12.72
N LEU A 143 16.02 -12.02 12.68
CA LEU A 143 16.11 -11.05 13.77
C LEU A 143 15.53 -11.59 15.07
N ILE A 144 14.39 -12.29 15.03
CA ILE A 144 13.76 -12.88 16.24
C ILE A 144 14.72 -13.83 16.95
N ASP A 145 15.49 -14.62 16.20
CA ASP A 145 16.44 -15.59 16.77
C ASP A 145 17.80 -15.00 17.12
N THR A 146 18.13 -13.80 16.63
CA THR A 146 19.42 -13.14 16.86
C THR A 146 19.51 -12.51 18.25
N GLU A 147 20.53 -12.84 19.04
CA GLU A 147 20.83 -12.11 20.28
C GLU A 147 21.49 -10.77 19.95
N ILE A 148 20.78 -9.67 20.25
CA ILE A 148 21.19 -8.30 19.95
C ILE A 148 20.57 -7.35 20.97
N ASP A 149 20.94 -6.07 20.91
CA ASP A 149 20.37 -5.01 21.73
C ASP A 149 18.82 -5.10 21.79
N PRO A 150 18.21 -5.25 22.98
CA PRO A 150 16.78 -5.47 23.10
C PRO A 150 15.92 -4.32 22.57
N GLU A 151 16.35 -3.08 22.72
CA GLU A 151 15.60 -1.91 22.27
C GLU A 151 15.58 -1.84 20.73
N PHE A 152 16.75 -2.04 20.11
CA PHE A 152 16.88 -2.22 18.66
C PHE A 152 15.97 -3.35 18.17
N LYS A 153 16.04 -4.51 18.81
CA LYS A 153 15.27 -5.70 18.42
C LYS A 153 13.76 -5.43 18.45
N ILE A 154 13.24 -4.85 19.53
CA ILE A 154 11.82 -4.52 19.69
C ILE A 154 11.38 -3.52 18.61
N TYR A 155 12.15 -2.45 18.42
CA TYR A 155 11.83 -1.44 17.42
C TYR A 155 11.81 -2.02 16.01
N MET A 156 12.84 -2.79 15.67
CA MET A 156 13.00 -3.34 14.33
C MET A 156 11.96 -4.42 14.01
N ILE A 157 11.62 -5.29 14.97
CA ILE A 157 10.49 -6.23 14.82
C ILE A 157 9.20 -5.49 14.51
N ARG A 158 8.92 -4.37 15.19
CA ARG A 158 7.73 -3.54 14.92
C ARG A 158 7.77 -2.96 13.50
N CYS A 159 8.91 -2.46 13.06
CA CYS A 159 9.07 -1.89 11.72
C CYS A 159 8.93 -2.94 10.62
N LEU A 160 9.55 -4.11 10.78
CA LEU A 160 9.46 -5.22 9.81
C LEU A 160 8.03 -5.77 9.72
N ASN A 161 7.33 -5.94 10.84
CA ASN A 161 5.91 -6.35 10.82
C ASN A 161 5.03 -5.30 10.11
N LYS A 162 5.27 -4.01 10.38
CA LYS A 162 4.57 -2.92 9.67
C LYS A 162 4.87 -2.96 8.17
N LEU A 163 6.11 -3.25 7.78
CA LEU A 163 6.51 -3.34 6.39
C LEU A 163 5.85 -4.53 5.66
N ILE A 164 5.78 -5.69 6.32
CA ILE A 164 5.04 -6.86 5.79
C ILE A 164 3.56 -6.49 5.56
N LEU A 165 2.94 -5.81 6.54
CA LEU A 165 1.54 -5.38 6.44
C LEU A 165 1.33 -4.42 5.27
N THR A 166 2.19 -3.40 5.11
CA THR A 166 2.04 -2.42 4.02
C THR A 166 2.31 -3.03 2.65
N ILE A 167 3.21 -4.01 2.55
CA ILE A 167 3.42 -4.81 1.33
C ILE A 167 2.17 -5.63 1.00
N ASP A 168 1.57 -6.31 1.98
CA ASP A 168 0.33 -7.08 1.79
C ASP A 168 -0.84 -6.22 1.32
N GLU A 169 -0.83 -4.95 1.70
CA GLU A 169 -1.88 -3.99 1.37
C GLU A 169 -1.53 -3.14 0.14
N TYR A 170 -0.42 -3.38 -0.54
CA TYR A 170 0.03 -2.56 -1.68
C TYR A 170 -1.06 -2.31 -2.72
N ARG A 171 -1.89 -3.32 -3.01
CA ARG A 171 -3.01 -3.21 -3.95
C ARG A 171 -4.00 -2.10 -3.56
N ILE A 172 -4.18 -1.87 -2.27
CA ILE A 172 -5.11 -0.88 -1.72
C ILE A 172 -4.36 0.44 -1.46
N SER A 173 -3.20 0.36 -0.81
CA SER A 173 -2.51 1.50 -0.19
C SER A 173 -1.42 2.12 -1.08
N GLY A 174 -0.94 1.41 -2.09
CA GLY A 174 0.15 1.84 -2.95
C GLY A 174 1.51 1.81 -2.26
N ALA A 175 2.51 2.42 -2.89
CA ALA A 175 3.90 2.40 -2.45
C ALA A 175 4.20 3.33 -1.27
N SER A 176 3.43 4.40 -1.05
CA SER A 176 3.74 5.41 -0.03
C SER A 176 3.86 4.81 1.38
N PRO A 177 2.90 4.02 1.91
CA PRO A 177 3.05 3.45 3.26
C PRO A 177 4.24 2.48 3.41
N ILE A 178 4.69 1.87 2.31
CA ILE A 178 5.90 1.04 2.29
C ILE A 178 7.13 1.93 2.45
N LEU A 179 7.21 3.02 1.67
CA LEU A 179 8.28 4.01 1.75
C LEU A 179 8.32 4.70 3.12
N ASP A 180 7.20 5.14 3.67
CA ASP A 180 7.13 5.77 5.00
C ASP A 180 7.71 4.87 6.09
N THR A 181 7.52 3.55 5.96
CA THR A 181 8.05 2.57 6.91
C THR A 181 9.56 2.42 6.77
N VAL A 182 10.07 2.41 5.53
CA VAL A 182 11.52 2.42 5.26
C VAL A 182 12.16 3.71 5.76
N GLU A 183 11.54 4.86 5.49
CA GLU A 183 12.00 6.16 5.99
C GLU A 183 12.01 6.23 7.51
N SER A 184 11.04 5.62 8.19
CA SER A 184 11.02 5.54 9.65
C SER A 184 12.24 4.78 10.21
N VAL A 185 12.63 3.68 9.57
CA VAL A 185 13.79 2.86 9.95
C VAL A 185 15.08 3.67 9.89
N TYR A 186 15.27 4.42 8.79
CA TYR A 186 16.47 5.24 8.61
C TYR A 186 16.43 6.55 9.40
N GLY A 187 15.26 7.18 9.51
CA GLY A 187 15.07 8.38 10.32
C GLY A 187 15.35 8.13 11.79
N HIS A 188 15.05 6.93 12.30
CA HIS A 188 15.39 6.56 13.68
C HIS A 188 16.90 6.47 13.91
N ALA A 189 17.68 5.98 12.94
CA ALA A 189 19.15 5.98 13.00
C ALA A 189 19.78 7.38 13.02
N PHE A 190 19.04 8.40 12.58
CA PHE A 190 19.52 9.77 12.65
C PHE A 190 19.49 10.32 14.09
N VAL A 191 18.52 9.90 14.90
CA VAL A 191 18.26 10.46 16.23
C VAL A 191 18.76 9.58 17.38
N ASP A 192 18.97 8.29 17.13
CA ASP A 192 19.43 7.32 18.13
C ASP A 192 20.78 6.72 17.71
N GLU A 193 21.83 7.10 18.45
CA GLU A 193 23.20 6.67 18.18
C GLU A 193 23.42 5.18 18.43
N ASN A 194 22.82 4.61 19.49
CA ASN A 194 22.95 3.18 19.79
C ASN A 194 22.27 2.36 18.71
N TYR A 195 21.05 2.75 18.33
CA TYR A 195 20.33 2.13 17.22
C TYR A 195 21.12 2.22 15.91
N ARG A 196 21.69 3.40 15.58
CA ARG A 196 22.52 3.57 14.38
C ARG A 196 23.70 2.62 14.38
N LYS A 197 24.42 2.54 15.50
CA LYS A 197 25.59 1.68 15.67
C LYS A 197 25.24 0.21 15.47
N VAL A 198 24.16 -0.25 16.11
CA VAL A 198 23.69 -1.63 15.94
C VAL A 198 23.27 -1.89 14.49
N LEU A 199 22.59 -0.95 13.84
CA LEU A 199 22.18 -1.07 12.45
C LEU A 199 23.37 -1.13 11.47
N SER A 200 24.43 -0.36 11.70
CA SER A 200 25.58 -0.27 10.79
C SER A 200 26.67 -1.32 11.05
N GLU A 201 26.88 -1.73 12.30
CA GLU A 201 28.02 -2.58 12.69
C GLU A 201 27.65 -4.07 12.83
N SER A 202 26.37 -4.41 13.00
CA SER A 202 25.94 -5.81 13.17
C SER A 202 25.69 -6.52 11.83
N GLU A 203 25.91 -7.84 11.80
CA GLU A 203 25.62 -8.66 10.61
C GLU A 203 24.13 -8.58 10.23
N ILE A 204 23.24 -8.69 11.22
CA ILE A 204 21.80 -8.58 11.02
C ILE A 204 21.41 -7.17 10.54
N GLY A 205 22.05 -6.13 11.07
CA GLY A 205 21.85 -4.74 10.65
C GLY A 205 22.18 -4.52 9.17
N SER A 206 23.31 -5.06 8.70
CA SER A 206 23.69 -5.01 7.28
C SER A 206 22.66 -5.71 6.37
N LYS A 207 22.15 -6.87 6.79
CA LYS A 207 21.08 -7.58 6.07
C LYS A 207 19.79 -6.76 6.03
N ILE A 208 19.41 -6.14 7.15
CA ILE A 208 18.25 -5.23 7.23
C ILE A 208 18.42 -4.06 6.25
N ILE A 209 19.57 -3.36 6.26
CA ILE A 209 19.84 -2.26 5.32
C ILE A 209 19.69 -2.72 3.87
N THR A 210 20.21 -3.91 3.55
CA THR A 210 20.12 -4.50 2.20
C THR A 210 18.66 -4.74 1.80
N VAL A 211 17.86 -5.35 2.69
CA VAL A 211 16.43 -5.60 2.43
C VAL A 211 15.64 -4.30 2.30
N MET A 212 15.88 -3.33 3.20
CA MET A 212 15.22 -2.02 3.15
C MET A 212 15.55 -1.25 1.88
N SER A 213 16.81 -1.27 1.44
CA SER A 213 17.25 -0.64 0.20
C SER A 213 16.58 -1.28 -1.02
N PHE A 214 16.53 -2.61 -1.06
CA PHE A 214 15.84 -3.34 -2.13
C PHE A 214 14.34 -3.02 -2.18
N VAL A 215 13.69 -2.87 -1.03
CA VAL A 215 12.29 -2.46 -0.93
C VAL A 215 12.11 -1.04 -1.44
N ALA A 216 12.93 -0.10 -0.98
CA ALA A 216 12.91 1.29 -1.41
C ALA A 216 13.08 1.41 -2.93
N ASP A 217 14.09 0.76 -3.50
CA ASP A 217 14.38 0.80 -4.94
C ASP A 217 13.23 0.26 -5.78
N SER A 218 12.58 -0.81 -5.30
CA SER A 218 11.42 -1.39 -5.95
C SER A 218 10.23 -0.41 -5.95
N MET A 219 10.03 0.31 -4.85
CA MET A 219 8.97 1.32 -4.75
C MET A 219 9.27 2.58 -5.57
N THR A 220 10.48 3.16 -5.46
CA THR A 220 10.84 4.40 -6.17
C THR A 220 10.82 4.22 -7.68
N THR A 221 11.24 3.05 -8.17
CA THR A 221 11.13 2.68 -9.58
C THR A 221 9.68 2.64 -10.04
N ALA A 222 8.76 2.18 -9.19
CA ALA A 222 7.34 2.12 -9.48
C ALA A 222 6.69 3.51 -9.49
N ILE A 223 7.01 4.38 -8.52
CA ILE A 223 6.43 5.73 -8.48
C ILE A 223 7.17 6.74 -9.36
N GLY A 224 8.25 6.34 -10.05
CA GLY A 224 8.99 7.18 -10.99
C GLY A 224 9.80 8.29 -10.33
N VAL A 225 10.17 8.13 -9.05
CA VAL A 225 11.01 9.08 -8.31
C VAL A 225 12.47 8.58 -8.25
N PRO A 226 13.46 9.46 -8.00
CA PRO A 226 14.85 9.06 -7.84
C PRO A 226 15.03 7.97 -6.77
N GLN A 227 15.97 7.06 -6.98
CA GLN A 227 16.27 5.97 -6.04
C GLN A 227 16.72 6.54 -4.69
N LEU A 228 16.04 6.11 -3.61
CA LEU A 228 16.27 6.58 -2.24
C LEU A 228 17.48 5.90 -1.58
N SER A 229 17.79 4.65 -1.95
CA SER A 229 18.82 3.82 -1.31
C SER A 229 20.22 4.45 -1.34
N GLY A 230 20.63 5.02 -2.47
CA GLY A 230 21.93 5.67 -2.63
C GLY A 230 22.09 6.87 -1.70
N SER A 231 21.08 7.74 -1.64
CA SER A 231 21.09 8.93 -0.78
C SER A 231 21.13 8.57 0.71
N ILE A 232 20.38 7.55 1.12
CA ILE A 232 20.30 7.10 2.51
C ILE A 232 21.62 6.44 2.95
N SER A 233 22.23 5.62 2.09
CA SER A 233 23.51 4.98 2.39
C SER A 233 24.62 6.02 2.59
N SER A 234 24.69 7.02 1.71
CA SER A 234 25.64 8.13 1.86
C SER A 234 25.40 8.95 3.14
N LEU A 235 24.14 9.14 3.55
CA LEU A 235 23.85 9.80 4.82
C LEU A 235 24.32 8.98 6.02
N LEU A 236 24.09 7.67 6.05
CA LEU A 236 24.58 6.83 7.15
C LEU A 236 26.11 6.82 7.25
N GLU A 237 26.81 6.82 6.12
CA GLU A 237 28.28 6.92 6.09
C GLU A 237 28.79 8.26 6.67
N LEU A 238 28.13 9.37 6.37
CA LEU A 238 28.50 10.70 6.87
C LEU A 238 28.38 10.85 8.40
N TYR A 239 27.50 10.08 9.05
CA TYR A 239 27.27 10.13 10.50
C TYR A 239 28.00 9.05 11.30
N ASN A 240 28.71 8.14 10.60
CA ASN A 240 29.60 7.16 11.20
C ASN A 240 31.09 7.60 11.16
N GLY A 241 31.38 8.76 10.56
CA GLY A 241 32.68 9.45 10.63
C GLY A 241 32.68 10.56 11.68
#